data_AF-A0A3D1XLV1-F1
#
_entry.id   AF-A0A3D1XLV1-F1
#
_cell.length_a   1.000
_cell.length_b   1.000
_cell.length_c   1.000
_cell.angle_alpha   90.00
_cell.angle_beta   90.00
_cell.angle_gamma   90.00
#
_symmetry.space_group_name_H-M   'P 1'
#
loop_
_entity.id
_entity.type
_entity.pdbx_description
1 polymer ?
#
loop_
_entity_poly.entity_id
_entity_poly.type
_entity_poly.pdbx_seq_one_letter_code
_entity_poly.pdbx_strand_id
1 'polypeptide(L)'
;MGKIIGIDLGTTNSVVAVMEGSEPKVILNEEGSRTTPSVVAFTKEGEILVGQVAKRQAIANPENTIFSVKRFMGRSLNEVSEEMKMVPYQVVQG
;
A
#
# COMPACT_ATOMS: atom_id res chain seq x y z
N MET A 1 25.37 0.69 13.33
CA MET A 1 24.52 -0.52 13.32
C MET A 1 23.08 -0.05 13.19
N GLY A 2 22.33 -0.54 12.20
CA GLY A 2 20.94 -0.09 11.97
C GLY A 2 19.97 -0.64 13.03
N LYS A 3 18.85 0.06 13.25
CA LYS A 3 17.74 -0.47 14.07
C LYS A 3 16.92 -1.45 13.23
N ILE A 4 16.54 -2.59 13.81
CA ILE A 4 15.53 -3.48 13.21
C ILE A 4 14.16 -2.82 13.38
N ILE A 5 13.36 -2.80 12.32
CA ILE A 5 12.00 -2.26 12.33
C ILE A 5 10.99 -3.39 12.15
N GLY A 6 9.81 -3.22 12.75
CA GLY A 6 8.64 -4.06 12.50
C GLY A 6 7.71 -3.35 11.53
N ILE A 7 7.33 -4.03 10.44
CA ILE A 7 6.37 -3.52 9.46
C ILE A 7 5.15 -4.44 9.47
N ASP A 8 4.00 -3.89 9.79
CA ASP A 8 2.71 -4.49 9.43
C ASP A 8 2.35 -4.02 8.03
N LEU A 9 2.51 -4.89 7.04
CA LEU A 9 2.13 -4.65 5.65
C LEU A 9 0.68 -5.08 5.45
N GLY A 10 -0.30 -4.26 5.80
CA GLY A 10 -1.72 -4.61 5.72
C GLY A 10 -2.34 -4.38 4.33
N THR A 11 -3.54 -4.94 4.11
CA THR A 11 -4.27 -4.81 2.83
C THR A 11 -4.70 -3.37 2.54
N THR A 12 -5.16 -2.66 3.58
CA THR A 12 -5.71 -1.30 3.45
C THR A 12 -4.78 -0.24 4.00
N ASN A 13 -4.14 -0.52 5.14
CA ASN A 13 -3.18 0.37 5.78
C ASN A 13 -1.97 -0.45 6.21
N SER A 14 -0.83 0.21 6.32
CA SER A 14 0.41 -0.33 6.84
C SER A 14 0.93 0.52 7.98
N VAL A 15 1.73 -0.08 8.86
CA VAL A 15 2.32 0.55 10.05
C VAL A 15 3.78 0.14 10.16
N VAL A 16 4.63 1.06 10.62
CA VAL A 16 6.02 0.76 10.96
C VAL A 16 6.32 1.18 12.40
N ALA A 17 7.03 0.31 13.11
CA ALA A 17 7.43 0.51 14.49
C ALA A 17 8.88 0.12 14.72
N VAL A 18 9.47 0.67 15.78
CA VAL A 18 10.83 0.37 16.22
C VAL A 18 10.86 0.24 17.74
N MET A 19 11.77 -0.56 18.28
CA MET A 19 12.01 -0.59 19.73
C MET A 19 12.84 0.63 20.16
N GLU A 20 12.31 1.41 21.10
CA GLU A 20 13.05 2.44 21.84
C GLU A 20 13.26 1.96 23.28
N GLY A 21 14.46 1.43 23.57
CA GLY A 21 14.71 0.74 24.83
C GLY A 21 13.91 -0.57 24.89
N SER A 22 13.09 -0.73 25.94
CA SER A 22 12.19 -1.88 26.11
C SER A 22 10.79 -1.68 25.51
N GLU A 23 10.48 -0.49 25.01
CA GLU A 23 9.12 -0.13 24.57
C GLU A 23 9.01 -0.05 23.04
N PRO A 24 7.95 -0.62 22.43
CA PRO A 24 7.68 -0.45 21.00
C PRO A 24 7.10 0.94 20.73
N LYS A 25 7.59 1.62 19.69
CA LYS A 25 7.09 2.92 19.26
C LYS A 25 6.72 2.91 17.78
N VAL A 26 5.49 3.32 17.50
CA VAL A 26 5.01 3.54 16.12
C VAL A 26 5.60 4.83 15.58
N ILE A 27 6.13 4.77 14.36
CA ILE A 27 6.74 5.90 13.66
C ILE A 27 5.63 6.63 12.88
N LEU A 28 5.64 7.97 12.96
CA LEU A 28 4.78 8.80 12.12
C LEU A 28 5.34 8.84 10.71
N ASN A 29 4.46 8.75 9.71
CA ASN A 29 4.83 9.00 8.33
C ASN A 29 4.98 10.51 8.07
N GLU A 30 5.39 10.89 6.85
CA GLU A 30 5.63 12.30 6.49
C GLU A 30 4.37 13.17 6.59
N GLU A 31 3.18 12.57 6.52
CA GLU A 31 1.89 13.26 6.72
C GLU A 31 1.45 13.33 8.18
N GLY A 32 2.29 12.92 9.13
CA GLY A 32 2.00 12.97 10.57
C GLY A 32 1.02 11.90 11.06
N SER A 33 0.78 10.85 10.28
CA SER A 33 -0.09 9.72 10.62
C SER A 33 0.70 8.51 11.13
N ARG A 34 0.12 7.75 12.06
CA ARG A 34 0.67 6.46 12.54
C ARG A 34 0.40 5.29 11.58
N THR A 35 -0.44 5.50 10.58
CA THR A 35 -0.78 4.51 9.56
C THR A 35 -0.65 5.14 8.18
N THR A 36 -0.18 4.37 7.21
CA THR A 36 -0.08 4.79 5.81
C THR A 36 -1.03 3.94 4.98
N PRO A 37 -1.92 4.51 4.14
CA PRO A 37 -2.71 3.72 3.22
C PRO A 37 -1.82 2.82 2.34
N SER A 38 -2.19 1.55 2.20
CA SER A 38 -1.51 0.60 1.31
C SER A 38 -1.95 0.85 -0.14
N VAL A 39 -1.60 2.02 -0.66
CA VAL A 39 -1.98 2.52 -1.97
C VAL A 39 -0.76 3.10 -2.67
N VAL A 40 -0.57 2.74 -3.92
CA VAL A 40 0.47 3.27 -4.81
C VAL A 40 -0.23 3.82 -6.05
N ALA A 41 0.22 4.96 -6.58
CA ALA A 41 -0.27 5.47 -7.85
C ALA A 41 0.87 5.91 -8.76
N PHE A 42 0.69 5.72 -10.06
CA PHE A 42 1.61 6.19 -11.09
C PHE A 42 1.00 7.39 -11.79
N THR A 43 1.73 8.51 -11.82
CA THR A 43 1.28 9.73 -12.51
C THR A 43 1.57 9.65 -14.01
N LYS A 44 0.99 10.56 -14.79
CA LYS A 44 1.24 10.64 -16.24
C LYS A 44 2.69 11.03 -16.55
N GLU A 45 3.30 11.76 -15.63
CA GLU A 45 4.68 12.24 -15.68
C GLU A 45 5.69 11.17 -15.21
N GLY A 46 5.21 9.99 -14.78
CA GLY A 46 6.04 8.87 -14.35
C GLY A 46 6.45 8.91 -12.86
N GLU A 47 5.85 9.79 -12.06
CA GLU A 47 6.09 9.83 -10.62
C GLU A 47 5.36 8.71 -9.89
N ILE A 48 5.94 8.23 -8.79
CA ILE A 48 5.34 7.22 -7.91
C ILE A 48 4.83 7.92 -6.66
N LEU A 49 3.52 7.89 -6.46
CA LEU A 49 2.86 8.37 -5.26
C LEU A 49 2.57 7.18 -4.34
N VAL A 50 2.72 7.36 -3.03
CA VAL A 50 2.43 6.32 -2.02
C VAL A 50 1.56 6.92 -0.92
N GLY A 51 0.72 6.11 -0.29
CA GLY A 51 0.02 6.50 0.94
C GLY A 51 -1.13 7.46 0.71
N GLN A 52 -1.19 8.54 1.48
CA GLN A 52 -2.31 9.48 1.46
C GLN A 52 -2.40 10.23 0.13
N VAL A 53 -1.27 10.60 -0.45
CA VAL A 53 -1.22 11.32 -1.73
C VAL A 53 -1.78 10.45 -2.86
N ALA A 54 -1.36 9.18 -2.93
CA ALA A 54 -1.91 8.22 -3.90
C ALA A 54 -3.42 8.00 -3.71
N LYS A 55 -3.88 7.85 -2.46
CA LYS A 55 -5.30 7.64 -2.14
C LYS A 55 -6.18 8.83 -2.57
N ARG A 56 -5.71 10.07 -2.40
CA ARG A 56 -6.48 11.28 -2.74
C ARG A 56 -6.82 11.38 -4.22
N GLN A 57 -5.92 10.95 -5.10
CA GLN A 57 -6.12 11.05 -6.55
C GLN A 57 -6.79 9.82 -7.18
N ALA A 58 -7.12 8.79 -6.39
CA ALA A 58 -7.67 7.52 -6.87
C ALA A 58 -8.95 7.67 -7.73
N ILE A 59 -9.78 8.67 -7.43
CA ILE A 59 -11.01 8.94 -8.20
C ILE A 59 -10.69 9.49 -9.59
N ALA A 60 -9.65 10.34 -9.71
CA ALA A 60 -9.27 10.99 -10.96
C ALA A 60 -8.35 10.12 -11.85
N ASN A 61 -7.69 9.12 -11.26
CA ASN A 61 -6.73 8.24 -11.93
C ASN A 61 -6.91 6.77 -11.49
N PRO A 62 -8.11 6.19 -11.65
CA PRO A 62 -8.45 4.91 -11.03
C PRO A 62 -7.62 3.75 -11.58
N GLU A 63 -7.38 3.69 -12.89
CA GLU A 63 -6.66 2.58 -13.55
C GLU A 63 -5.17 2.53 -13.17
N ASN A 64 -4.56 3.65 -12.81
CA ASN A 64 -3.14 3.72 -12.39
C ASN A 64 -2.98 3.85 -10.86
N THR A 65 -4.05 3.64 -10.10
CA THR A 65 -4.02 3.67 -8.62
C THR A 65 -4.27 2.28 -8.06
N ILE A 66 -3.21 1.71 -7.50
CA ILE A 66 -3.18 0.32 -7.05
C ILE A 66 -3.40 0.26 -5.53
N PHE A 67 -4.41 -0.50 -5.12
CA PHE A 67 -4.79 -0.74 -3.72
C PHE A 67 -5.28 -2.18 -3.54
N SER A 68 -5.39 -2.69 -2.31
CA SER A 68 -5.77 -4.09 -2.04
C SER A 68 -4.84 -5.17 -2.62
N VAL A 69 -3.61 -4.80 -3.01
CA VAL A 69 -2.61 -5.72 -3.61
C VAL A 69 -2.40 -6.99 -2.79
N LYS A 70 -2.45 -6.88 -1.46
CA LYS A 70 -2.29 -8.02 -0.54
C LYS A 70 -3.30 -9.16 -0.78
N ARG A 71 -4.45 -8.87 -1.41
CA ARG A 71 -5.43 -9.91 -1.80
C ARG A 71 -5.01 -10.74 -3.01
N PHE A 72 -4.06 -10.25 -3.81
CA PHE A 72 -3.56 -10.89 -5.03
C PHE A 72 -2.18 -11.54 -4.83
N MET A 73 -1.41 -11.07 -3.83
CA MET A 73 -0.06 -11.57 -3.56
C MET A 73 -0.03 -13.08 -3.34
N GLY A 74 0.87 -13.76 -4.06
CA GLY A 74 1.06 -15.21 -3.94
C GLY A 74 -0.06 -16.06 -4.54
N ARG A 75 -1.00 -15.46 -5.28
CA ARG A 75 -2.11 -16.16 -5.94
C ARG A 75 -1.94 -16.11 -7.46
N SER A 76 -2.41 -17.16 -8.12
CA SER A 76 -2.53 -17.24 -9.56
C SER A 76 -3.79 -16.51 -10.07
N LEU A 77 -3.80 -16.13 -11.35
CA LEU A 77 -4.88 -15.31 -11.93
C LEU A 77 -6.27 -15.97 -11.81
N ASN A 78 -6.33 -17.29 -11.98
CA ASN A 78 -7.57 -18.07 -11.87
C ASN A 78 -8.09 -18.16 -10.42
N GLU A 79 -7.30 -17.80 -9.41
CA GLU A 79 -7.74 -17.79 -8.02
C GLU A 79 -8.38 -16.47 -7.60
N VAL A 80 -8.24 -15.39 -8.35
CA VAL A 80 -8.56 -14.01 -7.91
C VAL A 80 -9.72 -13.36 -8.66
N SER A 81 -10.61 -14.16 -9.26
CA SER A 81 -11.69 -13.66 -10.13
C SER A 81 -12.65 -12.69 -9.43
N GLU A 82 -12.91 -12.88 -8.13
CA GLU A 82 -13.77 -11.97 -7.37
C GLU A 82 -13.04 -10.68 -7.00
N GLU A 83 -11.77 -10.77 -6.63
CA GLU A 83 -10.94 -9.59 -6.36
C GLU A 83 -10.75 -8.69 -7.58
N MET A 84 -10.61 -9.29 -8.77
CA MET A 84 -10.51 -8.55 -10.03
C MET A 84 -11.74 -7.68 -10.30
N LYS A 85 -12.94 -8.09 -9.87
CA LYS A 85 -14.17 -7.28 -10.02
C LYS A 85 -14.24 -6.09 -9.07
N MET A 86 -13.43 -6.09 -8.01
CA MET A 86 -13.45 -5.07 -6.97
C MET A 86 -12.48 -3.90 -7.24
N VAL A 87 -11.67 -3.99 -8.30
CA VAL A 87 -10.60 -3.03 -8.56
C VAL A 87 -10.72 -2.45 -9.97
N PRO A 88 -10.39 -1.16 -10.17
CA PRO A 88 -10.48 -0.51 -11.48
C PRO A 88 -9.25 -0.77 -12.36
N TYR A 89 -8.14 -1.19 -11.77
CA TYR A 89 -6.88 -1.43 -12.49
C TYR A 89 -6.85 -2.85 -13.08
N GLN A 90 -6.05 -3.02 -14.14
CA GLN A 90 -5.91 -4.31 -14.81
C GLN A 90 -5.06 -5.28 -13.97
N VAL A 91 -5.51 -6.53 -13.88
CA VAL A 91 -4.76 -7.64 -13.29
C VAL A 91 -4.52 -8.66 -14.40
N VAL A 92 -3.26 -8.98 -14.67
CA VAL A 92 -2.83 -9.86 -15.75
C VAL A 92 -2.03 -11.03 -15.21
N GLN A 93 -1.95 -12.11 -15.99
CA GLN A 93 -1.07 -13.23 -15.66
C GLN A 93 0.39 -12.77 -15.80
N GLY A 94 1.18 -13.01 -14.76
CA GLY A 94 2.64 -12.77 -14.74
C GLY A 94 3.45 -13.93 -15.29
#